data_AF-A0A7H0VBZ2-F1
#
_entry.id   AF-A0A7H0VBZ2-F1
#
_cell.length_a   1.000
_cell.length_b   1.000
_cell.length_c   1.000
_cell.angle_alpha   90.00
_cell.angle_beta   90.00
_cell.angle_gamma   90.00
#
_symmetry.space_group_name_H-M   'P 1'
#
loop_
_entity.id
_entity.type
_entity.pdbx_description
1 polymer ?
#
loop_
_entity_poly.entity_id
_entity_poly.type
_entity_poly.pdbx_seq_one_letter_code
_entity_poly.pdbx_strand_id
1 'polypeptide(L)'
;MAPKTDESTELKIKEAARKVFHSKGFAGAKTRDIAEEAGINLALLNYYFRSKQKLFEIIMLESMQQFMHSMSGVFNDTDSTFEEKLELIAERYLNLFSQEPDLPIFMLTELRQGQGAEVIKHINLRSILLESYFVKQYAELQGQGKIGPMPFLQFVLNLMSFCVFPFMAAPIIKHIGGLKDADFAAMVEERKRLIPIWVQSMLRAD
;
A
#
# COMPACT_ATOMS: atom_id res chain seq x y z
N MET A 1 34.67 -6.08 21.23
CA MET A 1 33.84 -5.33 20.27
C MET A 1 32.93 -6.34 19.56
N ALA A 2 31.63 -6.29 19.82
CA ALA A 2 30.65 -7.10 19.08
C ALA A 2 30.49 -6.55 17.63
N PRO A 3 30.24 -7.39 16.62
CA PRO A 3 30.36 -7.00 15.23
C PRO A 3 29.15 -6.18 14.78
N LYS A 4 29.37 -4.91 14.42
CA LYS A 4 28.38 -4.01 13.77
C LYS A 4 27.99 -4.44 12.33
N THR A 5 28.45 -5.60 11.85
CA THR A 5 28.34 -6.06 10.45
C THR A 5 27.14 -6.97 10.15
N ASP A 6 26.52 -7.56 11.18
CA ASP A 6 25.49 -8.59 10.99
C ASP A 6 24.13 -7.99 10.61
N GLU A 7 23.65 -7.01 11.39
CA GLU A 7 22.40 -6.27 11.12
C GLU A 7 22.43 -5.54 9.78
N SER A 8 23.59 -4.99 9.39
CA SER A 8 23.74 -4.32 8.10
C SER A 8 23.56 -5.27 6.91
N THR A 9 23.96 -6.53 7.06
CA THR A 9 23.86 -7.52 5.97
C THR A 9 22.43 -8.03 5.85
N GLU A 10 21.77 -8.30 6.98
CA GLU A 10 20.36 -8.68 6.99
C GLU A 10 19.47 -7.63 6.31
N LEU A 11 19.67 -6.34 6.65
CA LEU A 11 18.95 -5.24 6.02
C LEU A 11 19.18 -5.17 4.51
N LYS A 12 20.43 -5.36 4.04
CA LYS A 12 20.73 -5.40 2.60
C LYS A 12 19.98 -6.51 1.88
N ILE A 13 19.92 -7.70 2.47
CA ILE A 13 19.19 -8.84 1.90
C ILE A 13 17.70 -8.53 1.82
N LYS A 14 17.14 -7.90 2.86
CA LYS A 14 15.70 -7.56 2.89
C LYS A 14 15.35 -6.52 1.83
N GLU A 15 16.17 -5.48 1.67
CA GLU A 15 15.94 -4.46 0.65
C GLU A 15 16.07 -5.02 -0.78
N ALA A 16 17.04 -5.90 -1.02
CA ALA A 16 17.15 -6.61 -2.29
C ALA A 16 15.93 -7.52 -2.53
N ALA A 17 15.50 -8.26 -1.50
CA ALA A 17 14.34 -9.12 -1.58
C ALA A 17 13.06 -8.34 -1.86
N ARG A 18 12.88 -7.17 -1.22
CA ARG A 18 11.76 -6.25 -1.44
C ARG A 18 11.64 -5.89 -2.93
N LYS A 19 12.71 -5.37 -3.51
CA LYS A 19 12.73 -5.02 -4.95
C LYS A 19 12.42 -6.21 -5.85
N VAL A 20 13.08 -7.34 -5.61
CA VAL A 20 12.91 -8.54 -6.45
C VAL A 20 11.49 -9.10 -6.35
N PHE A 21 10.92 -9.16 -5.14
CA PHE A 21 9.55 -9.65 -4.95
C PHE A 21 8.50 -8.69 -5.51
N HIS A 22 8.61 -7.39 -5.25
CA HIS A 22 7.66 -6.40 -5.77
C HIS A 22 7.61 -6.41 -7.30
N SER A 23 8.76 -6.60 -7.96
CA SER A 23 8.85 -6.63 -9.42
C SER A 23 8.44 -7.98 -10.04
N LYS A 24 8.85 -9.11 -9.44
CA LYS A 24 8.69 -10.45 -10.07
C LYS A 24 7.61 -11.32 -9.43
N GLY A 25 7.01 -10.88 -8.33
CA GLY A 25 6.17 -11.72 -7.47
C GLY A 25 6.97 -12.83 -6.78
N PHE A 26 6.30 -13.57 -5.91
CA PHE A 26 6.94 -14.70 -5.23
C PHE A 26 7.34 -15.80 -6.21
N ALA A 27 6.44 -16.17 -7.12
CA ALA A 27 6.65 -17.27 -8.06
C ALA A 27 7.80 -16.99 -9.02
N GLY A 28 7.90 -15.76 -9.54
CA GLY A 28 8.95 -15.33 -10.46
C GLY A 28 10.30 -15.07 -9.79
N ALA A 29 10.33 -14.71 -8.51
CA ALA A 29 11.56 -14.43 -7.78
C ALA A 29 12.40 -15.70 -7.51
N LYS A 30 13.69 -15.63 -7.83
CA LYS A 30 14.69 -16.65 -7.48
C LYS A 30 15.60 -16.12 -6.37
N THR A 31 16.02 -17.00 -5.46
CA THR A 31 16.96 -16.63 -4.38
C THR A 31 18.32 -16.16 -4.90
N ARG A 32 18.72 -16.60 -6.10
CA ARG A 32 19.92 -16.10 -6.78
C ARG A 32 19.78 -14.62 -7.17
N ASP A 33 18.65 -14.24 -7.75
CA ASP A 33 18.36 -12.84 -8.11
C ASP A 33 18.45 -11.92 -6.88
N ILE A 34 17.94 -12.39 -5.73
CA ILE A 34 18.00 -11.64 -4.46
C ILE A 34 19.45 -11.53 -3.96
N ALA A 35 20.22 -12.62 -4.01
CA ALA A 35 21.63 -12.60 -3.58
C ALA A 35 22.47 -11.66 -4.47
N GLU A 36 22.23 -11.67 -5.78
CA GLU A 36 22.88 -10.79 -6.75
C GLU A 36 22.53 -9.32 -6.50
N GLU A 37 21.23 -9.00 -6.35
CA GLU A 37 20.77 -7.63 -6.02
C GLU A 37 21.34 -7.15 -4.66
N ALA A 38 21.51 -8.04 -3.69
CA ALA A 38 22.12 -7.73 -2.39
C ALA A 38 23.66 -7.64 -2.43
N GLY A 39 24.31 -8.06 -3.53
CA GLY A 39 25.77 -8.13 -3.63
C GLY A 39 26.40 -9.18 -2.72
N ILE A 40 25.69 -10.28 -2.42
CA ILE A 40 26.16 -11.36 -1.55
C ILE A 40 26.12 -12.72 -2.25
N ASN A 41 26.77 -13.74 -1.68
CA ASN A 41 26.63 -15.10 -2.17
C ASN A 41 25.34 -15.77 -1.63
N LEU A 42 24.86 -16.79 -2.35
CA LEU A 42 23.64 -17.52 -2.01
C LEU A 42 23.70 -18.26 -0.67
N ALA A 43 24.88 -18.73 -0.26
CA ALA A 43 25.05 -19.42 1.01
C ALA A 43 24.79 -18.48 2.20
N LEU A 44 25.22 -17.23 2.09
CA LEU A 44 24.97 -16.19 3.10
C LEU A 44 23.48 -15.85 3.19
N LEU A 45 22.78 -15.71 2.06
CA LEU A 45 21.32 -15.52 2.06
C LEU A 45 20.60 -16.66 2.78
N ASN A 46 20.97 -17.90 2.47
CA ASN A 46 20.39 -19.10 3.09
C ASN A 46 20.72 -19.20 4.59
N TYR A 47 21.87 -18.67 5.03
CA TYR A 47 22.23 -18.61 6.44
C TYR A 47 21.24 -17.73 7.24
N TYR A 48 20.92 -16.52 6.75
CA TYR A 48 20.01 -15.60 7.43
C TYR A 48 18.55 -16.08 7.39
N PHE A 49 18.02 -16.36 6.19
CA PHE A 49 16.56 -16.50 6.02
C PHE A 49 16.07 -17.92 5.87
N ARG A 50 16.97 -18.90 5.66
CA ARG A 50 16.69 -20.34 5.51
C ARG A 50 15.85 -20.75 4.29
N SER A 51 14.82 -19.99 3.92
CA SER A 51 13.96 -20.27 2.77
C SER A 51 13.45 -18.99 2.10
N LYS A 52 13.13 -19.08 0.81
CA LYS A 52 12.49 -18.00 0.06
C LYS A 52 11.13 -17.62 0.66
N GLN A 53 10.37 -18.62 1.13
CA GLN A 53 9.05 -18.42 1.75
C GLN A 53 9.14 -17.54 2.99
N LYS A 54 10.07 -17.86 3.91
CA LYS A 54 10.24 -17.09 5.14
C LYS A 54 10.67 -15.65 4.85
N LEU A 55 11.62 -15.47 3.93
CA LEU A 55 12.04 -14.13 3.50
C LEU A 55 10.87 -13.35 2.88
N PHE A 56 10.08 -13.99 2.02
CA PHE A 56 8.90 -13.39 1.43
C PHE A 56 7.86 -12.95 2.47
N GLU A 57 7.52 -13.82 3.43
CA GLU A 57 6.57 -13.50 4.51
C GLU A 57 7.05 -12.29 5.33
N ILE A 58 8.34 -12.21 5.64
CA ILE A 58 8.94 -11.05 6.31
C ILE A 58 8.76 -9.79 5.47
N ILE A 59 9.12 -9.82 4.19
CA ILE A 59 9.01 -8.66 3.31
C ILE A 59 7.56 -8.22 3.12
N MET A 60 6.63 -9.16 2.93
CA MET A 60 5.20 -8.88 2.83
C MET A 60 4.67 -8.24 4.11
N LEU A 61 5.00 -8.83 5.26
CA LEU A 61 4.56 -8.32 6.56
C LEU A 61 5.09 -6.91 6.81
N GLU A 62 6.36 -6.65 6.56
CA GLU A 62 6.95 -5.33 6.76
C GLU A 62 6.39 -4.28 5.80
N SER A 63 6.21 -4.63 4.52
CA SER A 63 5.59 -3.74 3.53
C SER A 63 4.17 -3.35 3.95
N MET A 64 3.37 -4.33 4.40
CA MET A 64 2.02 -4.06 4.87
C MET A 64 1.99 -3.31 6.20
N GLN A 65 2.83 -3.66 7.17
CA GLN A 65 2.88 -3.01 8.48
C GLN A 65 3.29 -1.55 8.37
N GLN A 66 4.34 -1.26 7.58
CA GLN A 66 4.80 0.11 7.35
C GLN A 66 3.68 0.97 6.75
N PHE A 67 2.99 0.43 5.74
CA PHE A 67 1.88 1.15 5.12
C PHE A 67 0.68 1.31 6.06
N MET A 68 0.26 0.25 6.75
CA MET A 68 -0.87 0.30 7.67
C MET A 68 -0.59 1.17 8.90
N HIS A 69 0.64 1.23 9.38
CA HIS A 69 1.05 2.15 10.45
C HIS A 69 0.92 3.61 9.99
N SER A 70 1.41 3.91 8.79
CA SER A 70 1.27 5.22 8.15
C SER A 70 -0.21 5.65 8.02
N MET A 71 -1.08 4.73 7.58
CA MET A 71 -2.52 4.99 7.44
C MET A 71 -3.24 5.10 8.78
N SER A 72 -2.90 4.25 9.75
CA SER A 72 -3.48 4.29 11.11
C SER A 72 -3.25 5.65 11.78
N GLY A 73 -2.08 6.26 11.57
CA GLY A 73 -1.80 7.62 12.02
C GLY A 73 -2.79 8.63 11.47
N VAL A 74 -3.13 8.57 10.18
CA VAL A 74 -4.13 9.46 9.57
C VAL A 74 -5.54 9.15 10.09
N PHE A 75 -5.91 7.88 10.19
CA PHE A 75 -7.26 7.52 10.62
C PHE A 75 -7.55 7.93 12.07
N ASN A 76 -6.54 7.86 12.93
CA ASN A 76 -6.66 8.10 14.37
C ASN A 76 -6.20 9.48 14.84
N ASP A 77 -5.73 10.34 13.95
CA ASP A 77 -5.44 11.73 14.29
C ASP A 77 -6.73 12.47 14.67
N THR A 78 -6.81 12.94 15.91
CA THR A 78 -8.00 13.62 16.44
C THR A 78 -8.05 15.10 16.12
N ASP A 79 -6.93 15.68 15.66
CA ASP A 79 -6.80 17.11 15.41
C ASP A 79 -7.17 17.47 13.97
N SER A 80 -7.20 16.48 13.06
CA SER A 80 -7.61 16.66 11.67
C SER A 80 -9.12 16.41 11.44
N THR A 81 -9.67 17.25 10.57
CA THR A 81 -11.02 17.12 10.00
C THR A 81 -11.14 15.91 9.09
N PHE A 82 -12.38 15.52 8.77
CA PHE A 82 -12.64 14.44 7.83
C PHE A 82 -12.09 14.75 6.44
N GLU A 83 -12.23 16.00 5.99
CA GLU A 83 -11.75 16.50 4.71
C GLU A 83 -10.23 16.47 4.60
N GLU A 84 -9.51 16.94 5.62
CA GLU A 84 -8.04 16.86 5.68
C GLU A 84 -7.56 15.41 5.64
N LYS A 85 -8.28 14.48 6.29
CA LYS A 85 -7.95 13.05 6.20
C LYS A 85 -8.14 12.51 4.79
N LEU A 86 -9.15 12.93 4.04
CA LEU A 86 -9.31 12.51 2.63
C LEU A 86 -8.11 12.94 1.80
N GLU A 87 -7.63 14.16 1.99
CA GLU A 87 -6.43 14.70 1.31
C GLU A 87 -5.20 13.87 1.67
N LEU A 88 -4.94 13.66 2.96
CA LEU A 88 -3.81 12.87 3.44
C LEU A 88 -3.86 11.41 2.99
N ILE A 89 -5.04 10.80 2.95
CA ILE A 89 -5.24 9.43 2.45
C ILE A 89 -4.88 9.37 0.97
N ALA A 90 -5.48 10.26 0.15
CA ALA A 90 -5.22 10.29 -1.29
C ALA A 90 -3.72 10.53 -1.57
N GLU A 91 -3.12 11.51 -0.89
CA GLU A 91 -1.71 11.81 -1.02
C GLU A 91 -0.81 10.61 -0.66
N ARG A 92 -1.04 9.96 0.50
CA ARG A 92 -0.21 8.83 0.93
C ARG A 92 -0.28 7.65 -0.03
N TYR A 93 -1.47 7.31 -0.53
CA TYR A 93 -1.62 6.25 -1.52
C TYR A 93 -0.93 6.61 -2.85
N LEU A 94 -1.21 7.80 -3.38
CA LEU A 94 -0.69 8.21 -4.68
C LEU A 94 0.84 8.40 -4.64
N ASN A 95 1.40 8.90 -3.54
CA ASN A 95 2.86 8.98 -3.35
C ASN A 95 3.50 7.60 -3.30
N LEU A 96 2.94 6.67 -2.51
CA LEU A 96 3.46 5.32 -2.40
C LEU A 96 3.49 4.62 -3.75
N PHE A 97 2.37 4.62 -4.47
CA PHE A 97 2.29 3.90 -5.75
C PHE A 97 2.99 4.62 -6.90
N SER A 98 3.25 5.93 -6.79
CA SER A 98 4.13 6.60 -7.75
C SER A 98 5.60 6.19 -7.55
N GLN A 99 6.01 5.91 -6.31
CA GLN A 99 7.35 5.42 -5.98
C GLN A 99 7.50 3.92 -6.22
N GLU A 100 6.44 3.14 -5.96
CA GLU A 100 6.40 1.68 -6.13
C GLU A 100 5.17 1.25 -6.98
N PRO A 101 5.18 1.47 -8.31
CA PRO A 101 4.01 1.22 -9.17
C PRO A 101 3.53 -0.23 -9.24
N ASP A 102 4.44 -1.19 -9.02
CA ASP A 102 4.15 -2.63 -9.05
C ASP A 102 3.59 -3.14 -7.72
N LEU A 103 3.77 -2.39 -6.62
CA LEU A 103 3.31 -2.79 -5.29
C LEU A 103 1.80 -3.15 -5.23
N PRO A 104 0.86 -2.35 -5.75
CA PRO A 104 -0.57 -2.67 -5.61
C PRO A 104 -0.97 -3.97 -6.32
N ILE A 105 -0.42 -4.23 -7.51
CA ILE A 105 -0.70 -5.48 -8.25
C ILE A 105 -0.01 -6.68 -7.62
N PHE A 106 1.22 -6.50 -7.12
CA PHE A 106 1.94 -7.50 -6.34
C PHE A 106 1.13 -7.91 -5.11
N MET A 107 0.74 -6.95 -4.27
CA MET A 107 -0.04 -7.19 -3.06
C MET A 107 -1.33 -7.96 -3.36
N LEU A 108 -2.12 -7.50 -4.33
CA LEU A 108 -3.38 -8.17 -4.68
C LEU A 108 -3.16 -9.59 -5.21
N THR A 109 -2.17 -9.78 -6.06
CA THR A 109 -1.88 -11.08 -6.68
C THR A 109 -1.46 -12.10 -5.63
N GLU A 110 -0.52 -11.74 -4.76
CA GLU A 110 0.01 -12.65 -3.75
C GLU A 110 -1.01 -12.97 -2.65
N LEU A 111 -1.86 -12.00 -2.28
CA LEU A 111 -2.98 -12.25 -1.38
C LEU A 111 -4.01 -13.21 -1.97
N ARG A 112 -4.37 -13.04 -3.25
CA ARG A 112 -5.30 -13.94 -3.95
C ARG A 112 -4.75 -15.35 -4.12
N GLN A 113 -3.43 -15.49 -4.27
CA GLN A 113 -2.75 -16.78 -4.35
C GLN A 113 -2.53 -17.44 -2.97
N GLY A 114 -2.92 -16.77 -1.88
CA GLY A 114 -2.77 -17.28 -0.52
C GLY A 114 -1.36 -17.11 0.07
N GLN A 115 -0.41 -16.58 -0.68
CA GLN A 115 0.99 -16.45 -0.26
C GLN A 115 1.21 -15.38 0.82
N GLY A 116 0.28 -14.43 0.95
CA GLY A 116 0.23 -13.45 2.05
C GLY A 116 -0.91 -13.68 3.05
N ALA A 117 -1.57 -14.85 3.03
CA ALA A 117 -2.70 -15.11 3.92
C ALA A 117 -2.31 -15.07 5.41
N GLU A 118 -1.15 -15.63 5.77
CA GLU A 118 -0.63 -15.54 7.14
C GLU A 118 -0.30 -14.10 7.54
N VAL A 119 0.20 -13.30 6.60
CA VAL A 119 0.51 -11.89 6.85
C VAL A 119 -0.74 -11.10 7.22
N ILE A 120 -1.87 -11.32 6.53
CA ILE A 120 -3.16 -10.68 6.87
C ILE A 120 -3.58 -11.06 8.29
N LYS A 121 -3.37 -12.30 8.75
CA LYS A 121 -3.74 -12.72 10.10
C LYS A 121 -2.95 -11.98 11.19
N HIS A 122 -1.73 -11.54 10.88
CA HIS A 122 -0.89 -10.77 11.79
C HIS A 122 -1.21 -9.27 11.81
N ILE A 123 -2.04 -8.79 10.90
CA ILE A 123 -2.43 -7.38 10.82
C ILE A 123 -3.92 -7.25 11.15
N ASN A 124 -4.23 -6.55 12.25
CA ASN A 124 -5.61 -6.31 12.63
C ASN A 124 -6.26 -5.18 11.80
N LEU A 125 -6.55 -5.48 10.53
CA LEU A 125 -7.17 -4.54 9.57
C LEU A 125 -8.50 -4.00 10.07
N ARG A 126 -9.27 -4.83 10.79
CA ARG A 126 -10.52 -4.41 11.42
C ARG A 126 -10.29 -3.27 12.40
N SER A 127 -9.33 -3.44 13.31
CA SER A 127 -9.02 -2.42 14.31
C SER A 127 -8.48 -1.14 13.68
N ILE A 128 -7.60 -1.27 12.68
CA ILE A 128 -7.03 -0.12 11.96
C ILE A 128 -8.12 0.73 11.29
N LEU A 129 -9.14 0.10 10.68
CA LEU A 129 -10.14 0.82 9.90
C LEU A 129 -11.46 1.03 10.66
N LEU A 130 -12.10 -0.05 11.09
CA LEU A 130 -13.47 -0.04 11.63
C LEU A 130 -13.56 0.33 13.11
N GLU A 131 -12.43 0.44 13.81
CA GLU A 131 -12.38 0.91 15.20
C GLU A 131 -11.68 2.28 15.32
N SER A 132 -11.33 2.88 14.19
CA SER A 132 -10.60 4.14 14.11
C SER A 132 -11.43 5.37 14.46
N TYR A 133 -10.76 6.50 14.70
CA TYR A 133 -11.45 7.79 14.81
C TYR A 133 -12.09 8.23 13.47
N PHE A 134 -11.54 7.81 12.33
CA PHE A 134 -12.08 8.13 11.00
C PHE A 134 -13.50 7.61 10.78
N VAL A 135 -13.80 6.36 11.17
CA VAL A 135 -15.18 5.84 11.09
C VAL A 135 -16.12 6.55 12.07
N LYS A 136 -15.61 7.02 13.22
CA LYS A 136 -16.39 7.82 14.17
C LYS A 136 -16.76 9.18 13.56
N GLN A 137 -15.81 9.88 12.93
CA GLN A 137 -16.07 11.13 12.21
C GLN A 137 -17.08 10.93 11.08
N TYR A 138 -16.94 9.85 10.30
CA TYR A 138 -17.90 9.51 9.26
C TYR A 138 -19.32 9.32 9.81
N ALA A 139 -19.46 8.54 10.88
CA ALA A 139 -20.75 8.30 11.52
C ALA A 139 -21.35 9.58 12.13
N GLU A 140 -20.52 10.47 12.69
CA GLU A 140 -20.95 11.77 13.21
C GLU A 140 -21.48 12.67 12.10
N LEU A 141 -20.77 12.77 10.96
CA LEU A 141 -21.23 13.55 9.80
C LEU A 141 -22.56 13.01 9.25
N GLN A 142 -22.75 11.69 9.22
CA GLN A 142 -24.04 11.06 8.86
C GLN A 142 -25.14 11.41 9.85
N GLY A 143 -24.86 11.31 11.16
CA GLY A 143 -25.83 11.66 12.21
C GLY A 143 -26.24 13.13 12.20
N GLN A 144 -25.37 14.01 11.73
CA GLN A 144 -25.64 15.44 11.52
C GLN A 144 -26.34 15.75 10.19
N GLY A 145 -26.56 14.75 9.32
CA GLY A 145 -27.14 14.94 7.98
C GLY A 145 -26.24 15.69 7.01
N LYS A 146 -24.94 15.84 7.31
CA LYS A 146 -23.97 16.52 6.42
C LYS A 146 -23.56 15.66 5.24
N ILE A 147 -23.65 14.34 5.39
CA ILE A 147 -23.41 13.36 4.33
C ILE A 147 -24.56 12.35 4.26
N GLY A 148 -24.78 11.80 3.06
CA GLY A 148 -25.86 10.85 2.76
C GLY A 148 -25.68 9.48 3.43
N PRO A 149 -26.65 8.57 3.25
CA PRO A 149 -26.74 7.29 3.97
C PRO A 149 -25.77 6.21 3.46
N MET A 150 -24.71 6.58 2.72
CA MET A 150 -23.76 5.61 2.16
C MET A 150 -23.09 4.80 3.28
N PRO A 151 -23.09 3.46 3.22
CA PRO A 151 -22.37 2.65 4.21
C PRO A 151 -20.86 2.93 4.17
N PHE A 152 -20.22 3.02 5.34
CA PHE A 152 -18.80 3.37 5.45
C PHE A 152 -17.87 2.50 4.58
N LEU A 153 -18.10 1.18 4.51
CA LEU A 153 -17.28 0.30 3.67
C LEU A 153 -17.43 0.59 2.17
N GLN A 154 -18.61 1.02 1.70
CA GLN A 154 -18.80 1.43 0.30
C GLN A 154 -18.02 2.70 0.00
N PHE A 155 -18.06 3.67 0.92
CA PHE A 155 -17.26 4.88 0.85
C PHE A 155 -15.75 4.56 0.78
N VAL A 156 -15.25 3.70 1.67
CA VAL A 156 -13.82 3.30 1.67
C VAL A 156 -13.46 2.59 0.36
N LEU A 157 -14.30 1.68 -0.15
CA LEU A 157 -14.05 0.99 -1.42
C LEU A 157 -13.95 1.98 -2.59
N ASN A 158 -14.81 3.00 -2.64
CA ASN A 158 -14.76 4.03 -3.67
C ASN A 158 -13.47 4.86 -3.57
N LEU A 159 -13.14 5.35 -2.37
CA LEU A 159 -11.91 6.11 -2.11
C LEU A 159 -10.66 5.31 -2.53
N MET A 160 -10.59 4.05 -2.09
CA MET A 160 -9.50 3.12 -2.42
C MET A 160 -9.40 2.88 -3.93
N SER A 161 -10.55 2.73 -4.61
CA SER A 161 -10.57 2.53 -6.06
C SER A 161 -9.99 3.74 -6.80
N PHE A 162 -10.31 4.96 -6.38
CA PHE A 162 -9.72 6.16 -6.99
C PHE A 162 -8.21 6.27 -6.82
N CYS A 163 -7.67 5.75 -5.72
CA CYS A 163 -6.25 5.79 -5.40
C CYS A 163 -5.45 4.63 -6.05
N VAL A 164 -5.96 3.41 -5.97
CA VAL A 164 -5.22 2.19 -6.34
C VAL A 164 -5.38 1.85 -7.83
N PHE A 165 -6.59 1.96 -8.36
CA PHE A 165 -6.91 1.49 -9.70
C PHE A 165 -6.08 2.12 -10.83
N PRO A 166 -5.76 3.44 -10.82
CA PRO A 166 -4.97 4.04 -11.88
C PRO A 166 -3.62 3.36 -12.10
N PHE A 167 -2.96 2.89 -11.04
CA PHE A 167 -1.67 2.21 -11.12
C PHE A 167 -1.83 0.79 -11.64
N MET A 168 -2.82 0.05 -11.13
CA MET A 168 -3.10 -1.32 -11.60
C MET A 168 -3.47 -1.36 -13.08
N ALA A 169 -4.25 -0.38 -13.54
CA ALA A 169 -4.69 -0.26 -14.92
C ALA A 169 -3.78 0.62 -15.77
N ALA A 170 -2.60 1.02 -15.27
CA ALA A 170 -1.73 1.99 -15.93
C ALA A 170 -1.39 1.61 -17.39
N PRO A 171 -1.05 0.35 -17.73
CA PRO A 171 -0.78 -0.02 -19.13
C PRO A 171 -1.97 0.23 -20.06
N ILE A 172 -3.18 -0.07 -19.58
CA ILE A 172 -4.43 0.11 -20.33
C ILE A 172 -4.76 1.60 -20.47
N ILE A 173 -4.68 2.35 -19.38
CA ILE A 173 -4.96 3.80 -19.37
C ILE A 173 -3.99 4.54 -20.28
N LYS A 174 -2.69 4.22 -20.21
CA LYS A 174 -1.67 4.81 -21.08
C LYS A 174 -1.91 4.47 -22.55
N HIS A 175 -2.26 3.20 -22.84
CA HIS A 175 -2.55 2.77 -24.21
C HIS A 175 -3.78 3.48 -24.79
N ILE A 176 -4.90 3.50 -24.06
CA ILE A 176 -6.15 4.13 -24.52
C ILE A 176 -5.98 5.65 -24.68
N GLY A 177 -5.32 6.30 -23.71
CA GLY A 177 -5.12 7.75 -23.71
C GLY A 177 -3.95 8.24 -24.56
N GLY A 178 -3.14 7.34 -25.14
CA GLY A 178 -1.89 7.72 -25.82
C GLY A 178 -0.88 8.42 -24.90
N LEU A 179 -0.90 8.12 -23.60
CA LEU A 179 -0.11 8.82 -22.59
C LEU A 179 1.31 8.25 -22.51
N LYS A 180 2.31 9.13 -22.44
CA LYS A 180 3.66 8.76 -22.01
C LYS A 180 3.73 8.68 -20.50
N ASP A 181 4.84 8.17 -19.97
CA ASP A 181 5.03 8.06 -18.51
C ASP A 181 4.94 9.41 -17.79
N ALA A 182 5.47 10.48 -18.39
CA ALA A 182 5.39 11.83 -17.84
C ALA A 182 3.95 12.35 -17.80
N ASP A 183 3.15 12.09 -18.84
CA ASP A 183 1.75 12.51 -18.90
C ASP A 183 0.92 11.76 -17.87
N PHE A 184 1.17 10.46 -17.70
CA PHE A 184 0.52 9.65 -16.67
C PHE A 184 0.90 10.13 -15.26
N ALA A 185 2.17 10.46 -15.02
CA ALA A 185 2.61 10.99 -13.73
C ALA A 185 1.95 12.35 -13.42
N ALA A 186 1.86 13.26 -14.41
CA ALA A 186 1.17 14.54 -14.26
C ALA A 186 -0.32 14.34 -13.96
N MET A 187 -0.98 13.41 -14.65
CA MET A 187 -2.37 13.03 -14.37
C MET A 187 -2.54 12.51 -12.94
N VAL A 188 -1.64 11.65 -12.45
CA VAL A 188 -1.66 11.14 -11.07
C VAL A 188 -1.46 12.27 -10.06
N GLU A 189 -0.57 13.21 -10.33
CA GLU A 189 -0.35 14.37 -9.45
C GLU A 189 -1.62 15.23 -9.34
N GLU A 190 -2.29 15.48 -10.46
CA GLU A 190 -3.56 16.20 -10.47
C GLU A 190 -4.65 15.48 -9.64
N ARG A 191 -4.64 14.14 -9.66
CA ARG A 191 -5.60 13.34 -8.89
C ARG A 191 -5.47 13.53 -7.38
N LYS A 192 -4.31 13.90 -6.84
CA LYS A 192 -4.17 14.22 -5.40
C LYS A 192 -5.15 15.33 -4.98
N ARG A 193 -5.32 16.34 -5.83
CA ARG A 193 -6.26 17.44 -5.61
C ARG A 193 -7.70 17.07 -5.93
N LEU A 194 -7.92 16.24 -6.96
CA LEU A 194 -9.26 15.94 -7.45
C LEU A 194 -9.99 14.85 -6.65
N ILE A 195 -9.28 13.84 -6.12
CA ILE A 195 -9.89 12.72 -5.39
C ILE A 195 -10.71 13.19 -4.17
N PRO A 196 -10.19 14.07 -3.29
CA PRO A 196 -10.97 14.57 -2.15
C PRO A 196 -12.27 15.25 -2.60
N ILE A 197 -12.21 16.05 -3.67
CA ILE A 197 -13.37 16.76 -4.24
C ILE A 197 -14.42 15.77 -4.78
N TRP A 198 -13.98 14.77 -5.56
CA TRP A 198 -14.87 13.76 -6.11
C TRP A 198 -15.54 12.94 -5.02
N VAL A 199 -14.75 12.47 -4.04
CA VAL A 199 -15.24 11.64 -2.95
C VAL A 199 -16.22 12.41 -2.06
N GLN A 200 -15.93 13.67 -1.70
CA GLN A 200 -16.89 14.50 -0.96
C GLN A 200 -18.18 14.73 -1.75
N SER A 201 -18.09 14.92 -3.07
CA SER A 201 -19.27 15.10 -3.92
C SER A 201 -20.17 13.88 -3.93
N MET A 202 -19.60 12.66 -3.87
CA MET A 202 -20.35 11.41 -3.77
C MET A 202 -21.03 11.20 -2.42
N LEU A 203 -20.62 11.94 -1.39
CA LEU A 203 -21.16 11.83 -0.03
C LEU A 203 -22.30 12.80 0.25
N ARG A 204 -22.66 13.69 -0.68
CA ARG A 204 -23.75 14.65 -0.46
C ARG A 204 -25.07 13.92 -0.20
N ALA A 205 -25.83 14.42 0.77
CA ALA A 205 -27.21 14.00 0.97
C ALA A 205 -28.09 14.61 -0.13
N ASP A 206 -29.00 13.80 -0.70
CA ASP A 206 -30.07 14.27 -1.59
C ASP A 206 -31.12 15.10 -0.83
#